data_AF-A0A1F0Q6Q9-F1
#
_entry.id   AF-A0A1F0Q6Q9-F1
#
_cell.length_a   1.000
_cell.length_b   1.000
_cell.length_c   1.000
_cell.angle_alpha   90.00
_cell.angle_beta   90.00
_cell.angle_gamma   90.00
#
_symmetry.space_group_name_H-M   'P 1'
#
loop_
_entity.id
_entity.type
_entity.pdbx_description
1 polymer ?
#
loop_
_entity_poly.entity_id
_entity_poly.type
_entity_poly.pdbx_seq_one_letter_code
_entity_poly.pdbx_strand_id
1 'polypeptide(L)' 'MRSKQFWLDLFERAAKTFAQTLLAWLVVDQAVWEMDWRQGLGLAATATVASVLTSVASLKVSTPETASLVYVGRHRAGE' A
#
# COMPACT_ATOMS: atom_id res chain seq x y z
N MET A 1 -10.15 -12.73 -15.60
CA MET A 1 -8.81 -13.01 -15.03
C MET A 1 -8.37 -11.76 -14.29
N ARG A 2 -8.07 -11.85 -12.99
CA ARG A 2 -7.57 -10.71 -12.20
C ARG A 2 -6.31 -10.20 -12.89
N SER A 3 -6.29 -8.93 -13.33
CA SER A 3 -5.19 -8.42 -14.14
C SER A 3 -3.89 -8.54 -13.32
N LYS A 4 -2.80 -9.01 -13.94
CA LYS A 4 -1.48 -9.07 -13.29
C LYS A 4 -1.09 -7.70 -12.73
N GLN A 5 -1.53 -6.63 -13.40
CA GLN A 5 -1.36 -5.25 -12.96
C GLN A 5 -2.00 -4.95 -11.60
N PHE A 6 -3.23 -5.43 -11.34
CA PHE A 6 -3.88 -5.21 -10.04
C PHE A 6 -3.06 -5.78 -8.87
N TRP A 7 -2.54 -7.00 -9.03
CA TRP A 7 -1.73 -7.63 -8.00
C TRP A 7 -0.38 -6.93 -7.81
N LEU A 8 0.19 -6.38 -8.90
CA LEU A 8 1.41 -5.59 -8.83
C LEU A 8 1.18 -4.26 -8.07
N ASP A 9 0.11 -3.54 -8.41
CA ASP A 9 -0.27 -2.29 -7.74
C ASP A 9 -0.61 -2.52 -6.25
N LEU A 10 -1.32 -3.62 -5.94
CA LEU A 10 -1.63 -4.02 -4.57
C LEU A 10 -0.34 -4.29 -3.77
N PHE A 11 0.59 -5.03 -4.36
CA PHE A 11 1.85 -5.37 -3.71
C PHE A 11 2.73 -4.13 -3.48
N GLU A 12 2.82 -3.25 -4.47
CA GLU A 12 3.54 -1.98 -4.33
C GLU A 12 2.97 -1.14 -3.19
N ARG A 13 1.63 -1.02 -3.11
CA ARG A 13 0.96 -0.30 -2.03
C ARG A 13 1.19 -0.95 -0.68
N ALA A 14 1.07 -2.27 -0.59
CA ALA A 14 1.29 -3.02 0.66
C ALA A 14 2.73 -2.86 1.16
N ALA A 15 3.72 -2.96 0.28
CA ALA A 15 5.13 -2.78 0.59
C ALA A 15 5.45 -1.34 1.02
N LYS A 16 4.90 -0.34 0.31
CA LYS A 16 5.04 1.08 0.70
C LYS A 16 4.42 1.34 2.07
N THR A 17 3.21 0.84 2.34
CA THR A 17 2.57 0.97 3.67
C THR A 17 3.43 0.32 4.74
N PHE A 18 3.92 -0.91 4.52
CA PHE A 18 4.77 -1.60 5.48
C PHE A 18 6.02 -0.78 5.82
N ALA A 19 6.76 -0.36 4.80
CA ALA A 19 8.00 0.38 4.96
C ALA A 19 7.76 1.73 5.64
N GLN A 20 6.73 2.47 5.24
CA GLN A 20 6.41 3.77 5.82
C GLN A 20 5.96 3.66 7.28
N THR A 21 5.14 2.65 7.64
CA THR A 21 4.71 2.45 9.02
C THR A 21 5.86 1.97 9.91
N LEU A 22 6.71 1.07 9.40
CA LEU A 22 7.89 0.65 10.15
C LEU A 22 8.88 1.80 10.33
N LEU A 23 9.11 2.61 9.30
CA LEU A 23 9.96 3.80 9.39
C LEU A 23 9.44 4.79 10.44
N ALA A 24 8.13 5.05 10.45
CA ALA A 24 7.52 5.94 11.45
C ALA A 24 7.75 5.43 12.88
N TRP A 25 7.76 4.11 13.07
CA TRP A 25 8.10 3.51 14.36
C TRP A 25 9.61 3.55 14.66
N LEU A 26 10.47 3.41 13.65
CA LEU A 26 11.93 3.47 13.81
C LEU A 26 12.46 4.86 14.20
N VAL A 27 11.75 5.93 13.83
CA VAL A 27 12.14 7.32 14.15
C VAL A 27 11.73 7.71 15.59
N VAL A 28 11.19 6.76 16.36
CA VAL A 28 10.92 6.95 17.79
C VAL A 28 12.24 6.98 18.56
N ASP A 29 12.29 7.84 19.58
CA ASP A 29 13.43 8.30 20.41
C ASP A 29 14.55 7.29 20.82
N GLN A 30 14.30 5.98 20.74
CA GLN A 30 15.21 4.96 21.26
C GLN A 30 16.24 4.50 20.22
N ALA A 31 17.40 4.05 20.67
CA ALA A 31 18.38 3.42 19.79
C ALA A 31 17.82 2.13 19.16
N VAL A 32 18.21 1.82 17.92
CA VAL A 32 17.63 0.73 17.12
C VAL A 32 17.69 -0.66 17.77
N TRP A 33 18.65 -0.91 18.66
CA TRP A 33 18.79 -2.17 19.40
C TRP A 33 17.98 -2.21 20.70
N GLU A 34 17.47 -1.08 21.19
CA GLU A 34 16.65 -0.97 22.42
C GLU A 34 15.15 -0.99 22.11
N MET A 35 14.79 -0.96 20.83
CA MET A 35 13.40 -0.88 20.40
C MET A 35 12.64 -2.20 20.57
N ASP A 36 11.35 -2.12 20.93
CA ASP A 36 10.45 -3.27 20.92
C ASP A 36 10.05 -3.65 19.48
N TRP A 37 10.92 -4.42 18.82
CA TRP A 37 10.70 -4.92 17.46
C TRP A 37 9.37 -5.65 17.26
N ARG A 38 8.84 -6.27 18.32
CA ARG A 38 7.56 -6.98 18.24
C ARG A 38 6.42 -5.98 18.08
N GLN A 39 6.47 -4.87 18.80
CA GLN A 39 5.51 -3.78 18.64
C GLN A 39 5.62 -3.12 17.27
N GLY A 40 6.84 -2.78 16.84
CA GLY A 40 7.09 -2.10 15.56
C GLY A 40 6.64 -2.91 14.34
N LEU A 41 7.06 -4.18 14.27
CA LEU A 41 6.64 -5.10 13.21
C LEU A 41 5.14 -5.39 13.27
N GLY A 42 4.58 -5.51 14.47
CA GLY A 42 3.14 -5.70 14.67
C GLY A 42 2.30 -4.53 14.14
N LEU A 43 2.75 -3.30 14.40
CA LEU A 43 2.11 -2.09 13.89
C LEU A 43 2.17 -2.03 12.36
N ALA A 44 3.37 -2.24 11.79
CA ALA A 44 3.57 -2.25 10.33
C ALA A 44 2.72 -3.33 9.65
N ALA A 45 2.69 -4.55 10.19
CA ALA A 45 1.86 -5.64 9.67
C ALA A 45 0.36 -5.30 9.72
N THR A 46 -0.11 -4.71 10.82
CA THR A 46 -1.51 -4.29 10.97
C THR A 46 -1.90 -3.24 9.92
N ALA A 47 -1.05 -2.24 9.71
CA ALA A 47 -1.26 -1.22 8.68
C ALA A 47 -1.27 -1.82 7.26
N THR A 48 -0.34 -2.75 6.97
CA THR A 48 -0.31 -3.46 5.68
C THR A 48 -1.58 -4.27 5.45
N VAL A 49 -2.06 -5.00 6.46
CA VAL A 49 -3.34 -5.75 6.36
C VAL A 49 -4.50 -4.81 6.09
N ALA A 50 -4.58 -3.69 6.82
CA ALA A 50 -5.61 -2.68 6.57
C ALA A 50 -5.56 -2.11 5.14
N SER A 51 -4.36 -1.85 4.62
CA SER A 51 -4.13 -1.37 3.24
C SER A 51 -4.61 -2.40 2.20
N VAL A 52 -4.27 -3.67 2.40
CA VAL A 52 -4.72 -4.77 1.52
C VAL A 52 -6.24 -4.93 1.56
N LEU A 53 -6.84 -4.98 2.76
CA LEU A 53 -8.30 -5.08 2.91
C LEU A 53 -9.03 -3.92 2.24
N THR A 54 -8.50 -2.69 2.38
CA THR A 54 -9.08 -1.51 1.73
C THR A 54 -8.99 -1.60 0.21
N SER A 55 -7.85 -2.03 -0.33
CA SER A 55 -7.68 -2.20 -1.78
C SER A 55 -8.62 -3.29 -2.34
N VAL A 56 -8.82 -4.38 -1.58
CA VAL A 56 -9.79 -5.43 -1.92
C VAL A 56 -11.24 -4.94 -1.79
N ALA A 57 -11.55 -4.07 -0.82
CA ALA A 57 -12.87 -3.45 -0.71
C ALA A 57 -13.15 -2.49 -1.88
N SER A 58 -12.15 -1.69 -2.30
CA SER A 58 -12.26 -0.81 -3.47
C SER A 58 -12.58 -1.58 -4.76
N LEU A 59 -12.06 -2.80 -4.92
CA LEU A 59 -12.36 -3.65 -6.08
C LEU A 59 -13.85 -3.99 -6.23
N LYS A 60 -14.63 -4.03 -5.14
CA LYS A 60 -16.07 -4.32 -5.22
C LYS A 60 -16.90 -3.13 -5.70
N VAL A 61 -16.32 -1.94 -5.66
CA VAL A 61 -16.99 -0.67 -6.00
C VAL A 61 -16.53 -0.14 -7.37
N SER A 62 -15.33 -0.48 -7.85
CA SER A 62 -14.82 -0.06 -9.16
C SER A 62 -14.91 -1.16 -10.22
N THR A 63 -15.47 -0.83 -11.39
CA THR A 63 -15.38 -1.64 -12.61
C THR A 63 -13.91 -1.84 -13.03
N PRO A 64 -13.58 -3.00 -13.62
CA PRO A 64 -12.22 -3.50 -13.72
C PRO A 64 -11.46 -2.63 -14.71
N GLU A 65 -10.33 -2.04 -14.30
CA GLU A 65 -9.08 -1.94 -15.09
C GLU A 65 -7.96 -1.23 -14.28
N THR A 66 -8.20 -0.63 -13.10
CA THR A 66 -7.10 -0.04 -12.29
C THR A 66 -7.45 0.11 -10.81
N ALA A 67 -6.47 0.00 -9.89
CA ALA A 67 -6.59 0.30 -8.45
C ALA A 67 -6.51 1.82 -8.12
N SER A 68 -6.79 2.67 -9.12
CA SER A 68 -6.77 4.13 -9.08
C SER A 68 -8.15 4.66 -9.51
N LEU A 69 -8.65 5.69 -8.84
CA LEU A 69 -9.87 6.42 -9.23
C LEU A 69 -9.66 7.32 -10.45
N VAL A 70 -8.41 7.56 -10.85
CA VAL A 70 -8.10 8.43 -11.99
C VAL A 70 -7.84 7.57 -13.22
N TYR A 71 -8.69 7.73 -14.23
CA TYR A 71 -8.43 7.33 -15.60
C TYR A 71 -7.24 8.15 -16.13
N VAL A 72 -6.10 7.51 -16.43
CA VAL A 72 -5.06 8.14 -17.26
C VAL A 72 -5.56 8.09 -18.69
N GLY A 73 -6.41 9.07 -19.01
CA GLY A 73 -6.77 9.38 -20.36
C GLY A 73 -5.52 9.72 -21.13
N ARG A 74 -5.32 8.98 -22.22
CA ARG A 74 -4.32 9.24 -23.24
C ARG A 74 -4.53 10.66 -23.78
N HIS A 75 -3.86 11.66 -23.22
CA HIS A 75 -3.61 12.91 -23.93
C HIS A 75 -2.63 12.59 -25.06
N ARG A 76 -3.19 12.08 -26.16
CA ARG A 76 -2.59 12.09 -27.49
C ARG A 76 -2.64 13.53 -27.99
N ALA A 77 -1.46 14.04 -28.32
CA ALA A 77 -1.11 14.86 -29.49
C ALA A 77 -2.23 15.63 -30.22
N GLY A 78 -2.01 16.94 -30.40
CA GLY A 78 -2.82 17.91 -31.15
C GLY A 78 -3.74 18.66 -30.19
N GLU A 79 -3.58 19.95 -29.93
CA GLU A 79 -3.38 21.09 -30.83
C GLU A 79 -2.39 22.12 -30.28
#